data_AF-K2H4J1-F1
#
_entry.id   AF-K2H4J1-F1
#
_cell.length_a   1.000
_cell.length_b   1.000
_cell.length_c   1.000
_cell.angle_alpha   90.00
_cell.angle_beta   90.00
_cell.angle_gamma   90.00
#
_symmetry.space_group_name_H-M   'P 1'
#
loop_
_entity.id
_entity.type
_entity.pdbx_description
1 polymer ?
#
loop_
_entity_poly.entity_id
_entity_poly.type
_entity_poly.pdbx_seq_one_letter_code
_entity_poly.pdbx_strand_id
1 'polypeptide(L)'
;MLAGIILMIVSLVCGLLFVFGYPQFHFTTLKVIHGFILGMVPALFLRRIYDIGMSKFDQYIFFTSLLGGLSFISNLASQFNTFILSGTRITTTVTFDIIVNIILCFIYGFGQYTDSYIKEEEYTSFYVAEWLSIIMFFFALSQRKQGSIKILCYHFLLIILSSCIKLFSFHVISLLLLPIVLYLITHSINISISSICAFVYHLIRPYPTSLLGIILPDTIYLLTLISLVIGYKQRLSVIHYLYSLIPLATVLLPYSSSTILLLFIGFVYVFKEYEFSESITTFFLFIGIHFFFLSGHAFQFSDIQFNAGFIGIPFYSFFGNGFLVILNTFFFPGIVVLAIAGITQSKVNGTLLYTRSSILVMLFFSYQLLSIMIFTYFVSGHLEIFRIFTPKVCFDAAITVVVDVIVFVVYFILREAKSKH
;
A
#
# COMPACT_ATOMS: atom_id res chain seq x y z
N MET A 1 0.72 -21.75 -10.97
CA MET A 1 -0.41 -20.80 -11.01
C MET A 1 -1.63 -21.33 -10.25
N LEU A 2 -2.19 -22.51 -10.58
CA LEU A 2 -3.35 -23.10 -9.87
C LEU A 2 -3.18 -23.17 -8.33
N ALA A 3 -2.02 -23.64 -7.85
CA ALA A 3 -1.72 -23.68 -6.42
C ALA A 3 -1.77 -22.29 -5.76
N GLY A 4 -1.29 -21.26 -6.47
CA GLY A 4 -1.36 -19.87 -6.00
C GLY A 4 -2.79 -19.34 -5.97
N ILE A 5 -3.63 -19.68 -6.96
CA ILE A 5 -5.07 -19.33 -6.96
C ILE A 5 -5.75 -19.91 -5.71
N ILE A 6 -5.51 -21.19 -5.41
CA ILE A 6 -6.08 -21.86 -4.23
C ILE A 6 -5.64 -21.15 -2.94
N LEU A 7 -4.34 -20.86 -2.81
CA LEU A 7 -3.79 -20.18 -1.64
C LEU A 7 -4.40 -18.77 -1.46
N MET A 8 -4.58 -18.02 -2.55
CA MET A 8 -5.18 -16.69 -2.54
C MET A 8 -6.67 -16.73 -2.17
N ILE A 9 -7.45 -17.68 -2.70
CA ILE A 9 -8.85 -17.87 -2.32
C ILE A 9 -8.95 -18.12 -0.81
N VAL A 10 -8.12 -19.02 -0.28
CA VAL A 10 -8.15 -19.32 1.15
C VAL A 10 -7.73 -18.10 1.96
N SER A 11 -6.67 -17.39 1.58
CA SER A 11 -6.23 -16.14 2.23
C SER A 11 -7.36 -15.09 2.29
N LEU A 12 -8.07 -14.88 1.18
CA LEU A 12 -9.20 -13.95 1.11
C LEU A 12 -10.34 -14.36 2.06
N VAL A 13 -10.71 -15.64 2.07
CA VAL A 13 -11.75 -16.16 2.98
C VAL A 13 -11.33 -15.93 4.44
N CYS A 14 -10.06 -16.18 4.78
CA CYS A 14 -9.54 -15.96 6.12
C CYS A 14 -9.59 -14.47 6.53
N GLY A 15 -9.16 -13.57 5.64
CA GLY A 15 -9.20 -12.14 5.93
C GLY A 15 -10.62 -11.61 6.05
N LEU A 16 -11.55 -12.07 5.20
CA LEU A 16 -12.97 -11.71 5.30
C LEU A 16 -13.57 -12.16 6.65
N LEU A 17 -13.29 -13.40 7.07
CA LEU A 17 -13.70 -13.88 8.39
C LEU A 17 -13.11 -13.01 9.50
N PHE A 18 -11.86 -12.57 9.42
CA PHE A 18 -11.32 -11.65 10.43
C PHE A 18 -12.05 -10.29 10.43
N VAL A 19 -12.29 -9.70 9.26
CA VAL A 19 -12.93 -8.38 9.12
C VAL A 19 -14.36 -8.37 9.67
N PHE A 20 -15.12 -9.46 9.48
CA PHE A 20 -16.47 -9.64 10.03
C PHE A 20 -16.50 -9.85 11.56
N GLY A 21 -15.34 -9.75 12.22
CA GLY A 21 -15.26 -9.72 13.68
C GLY A 21 -15.28 -11.10 14.31
N TYR A 22 -14.70 -12.10 13.65
CA TYR A 22 -14.47 -13.43 14.23
C TYR A 22 -13.13 -13.41 15.01
N PRO A 23 -13.10 -13.09 16.32
CA PRO A 23 -11.88 -12.68 17.02
C PRO A 23 -11.10 -13.87 17.58
N GLN A 24 -11.63 -15.10 17.45
CA GLN A 24 -11.05 -16.30 18.06
C GLN A 24 -9.87 -16.89 17.28
N PHE A 25 -9.53 -16.34 16.11
CA PHE A 25 -8.32 -16.71 15.37
C PHE A 25 -7.08 -16.07 16.01
N HIS A 26 -6.63 -16.65 17.14
CA HIS A 26 -5.40 -16.23 17.80
C HIS A 26 -4.17 -16.71 17.01
N PHE A 27 -3.55 -15.78 16.28
CA PHE A 27 -2.23 -15.99 15.69
C PHE A 27 -1.14 -15.72 16.72
N THR A 28 -0.44 -16.78 17.13
CA THR A 28 0.83 -16.65 17.87
C THR A 28 1.96 -16.77 16.85
N THR A 29 2.92 -15.85 16.89
CA THR A 29 4.12 -15.86 16.04
C THR A 29 4.84 -17.20 16.08
N LEU A 30 4.82 -17.86 17.25
CA LEU A 30 5.37 -19.21 17.44
C LEU A 30 4.70 -20.27 16.55
N LYS A 31 3.38 -20.19 16.31
CA LYS A 31 2.63 -21.14 15.46
C LYS A 31 2.89 -20.92 13.97
N VAL A 32 3.11 -19.68 13.55
CA VAL A 32 3.52 -19.34 12.18
C VAL A 32 4.93 -19.90 11.90
N ILE A 33 5.86 -19.73 12.86
CA ILE A 33 7.22 -20.29 12.79
C ILE A 33 7.20 -21.83 12.84
N HIS A 34 6.36 -22.43 13.69
CA HIS A 34 6.18 -23.89 13.74
C HIS A 34 5.65 -24.46 12.42
N GLY A 35 4.69 -23.79 11.79
CA GLY A 35 4.19 -24.16 10.47
C GLY A 35 5.26 -24.07 9.39
N PHE A 36 6.14 -23.07 9.46
CA PHE A 36 7.30 -22.93 8.59
C PHE A 36 8.31 -24.09 8.75
N ILE A 37 8.62 -24.48 10.00
CA ILE A 37 9.57 -25.55 10.33
C ILE A 37 8.99 -26.94 9.99
N LEU A 38 7.73 -27.22 10.33
CA LEU A 38 7.06 -28.48 9.97
C LEU A 38 6.86 -28.61 8.46
N GLY A 39 6.73 -27.50 7.72
CA GLY A 39 6.69 -27.48 6.27
C GLY A 39 8.03 -27.83 5.61
N MET A 40 9.17 -27.60 6.26
CA MET A 40 10.50 -27.94 5.69
C MET A 40 10.74 -29.45 5.59
N VAL A 41 10.19 -30.26 6.49
CA VAL A 41 10.46 -31.70 6.55
C VAL A 41 9.82 -32.49 5.39
N PRO A 42 8.55 -32.24 4.99
CA PRO A 42 7.95 -32.83 3.78
C PRO A 42 8.50 -32.25 2.48
N ALA A 43 8.90 -30.97 2.45
CA ALA A 43 9.52 -30.33 1.27
C ALA A 43 10.82 -31.04 0.85
N LEU A 44 11.63 -31.47 1.83
CA LEU A 44 12.82 -32.28 1.60
C LEU A 44 12.50 -33.69 1.08
N PHE A 45 11.31 -34.22 1.42
CA PHE A 45 10.84 -35.54 0.96
C PHE A 45 10.27 -35.48 -0.47
N LEU A 46 9.45 -34.47 -0.79
CA LEU A 46 8.85 -34.29 -2.12
C LEU A 46 9.88 -33.91 -3.20
N ARG A 47 10.97 -33.23 -2.81
CA ARG A 47 12.17 -33.02 -3.65
C ARG A 47 12.75 -34.33 -4.22
N ARG A 48 12.53 -35.46 -3.53
CA ARG A 48 13.05 -36.77 -3.95
C ARG A 48 12.12 -37.51 -4.92
N ILE A 49 10.88 -37.02 -5.09
CA ILE A 49 9.81 -37.72 -5.82
C ILE A 49 9.49 -37.03 -7.16
N TYR A 50 9.62 -35.71 -7.25
CA TYR A 50 9.32 -34.94 -8.47
C TYR A 50 10.56 -34.28 -9.06
N ASP A 51 10.99 -34.76 -10.23
CA ASP A 51 12.00 -34.10 -11.07
C ASP A 51 11.36 -32.88 -11.77
N ILE A 52 11.29 -31.76 -11.07
CA ILE A 52 10.79 -30.50 -11.63
C ILE A 52 12.01 -29.74 -12.17
N GLY A 53 12.00 -29.35 -13.44
CA GLY A 53 13.09 -28.61 -14.11
C GLY A 53 13.35 -27.17 -13.59
N MET A 54 13.03 -26.88 -12.34
CA MET A 54 13.31 -25.62 -11.65
C MET A 54 14.72 -25.64 -11.01
N SER A 55 15.35 -24.48 -10.83
CA SER A 55 16.61 -24.41 -10.09
C SER A 55 16.41 -24.84 -8.63
N LYS A 56 17.44 -25.40 -7.99
CA LYS A 56 17.37 -25.89 -6.60
C LYS A 56 16.89 -24.83 -5.61
N PHE A 57 17.19 -23.56 -5.89
CA PHE A 57 16.79 -22.43 -5.06
C PHE A 57 15.31 -22.08 -5.27
N ASP A 58 14.84 -22.07 -6.51
CA ASP A 58 13.44 -21.75 -6.84
C ASP A 58 12.48 -22.82 -6.32
N GLN A 59 12.89 -24.09 -6.38
CA GLN A 59 12.13 -25.19 -5.77
C GLN A 59 12.02 -25.02 -4.26
N TYR A 60 13.11 -24.64 -3.59
CA TYR A 60 13.11 -24.45 -2.14
C TYR A 60 12.17 -23.32 -1.73
N ILE A 61 12.20 -22.20 -2.44
CA ILE A 61 11.27 -21.06 -2.21
C ILE A 61 9.82 -21.46 -2.52
N PHE A 62 9.59 -22.18 -3.61
CA PHE A 62 8.24 -22.63 -4.00
C PHE A 62 7.64 -23.59 -2.97
N PHE A 63 8.38 -24.61 -2.53
CA PHE A 63 7.85 -25.58 -1.56
C PHE A 63 7.74 -25.01 -0.15
N THR A 64 8.67 -24.12 0.27
CA THR A 64 8.56 -23.45 1.58
C THR A 64 7.39 -22.47 1.64
N SER A 65 7.12 -21.73 0.56
CA SER A 65 5.94 -20.84 0.47
C SER A 65 4.62 -21.62 0.37
N LEU A 66 4.56 -22.69 -0.43
CA LEU A 66 3.38 -23.55 -0.54
C LEU A 66 3.03 -24.23 0.80
N LEU A 67 4.03 -24.76 1.50
CA LEU A 67 3.82 -25.47 2.77
C LEU A 67 3.65 -24.53 3.96
N GLY A 68 4.28 -23.35 3.94
CA GLY A 68 3.95 -22.26 4.86
C GLY A 68 2.47 -21.88 4.73
N GLY A 69 1.99 -21.72 3.49
CA GLY A 69 0.57 -21.58 3.16
C GLY A 69 -0.29 -22.73 3.66
N LEU A 70 0.08 -23.99 3.38
CA LEU A 70 -0.69 -25.16 3.83
C LEU A 70 -0.72 -25.34 5.36
N SER A 71 0.35 -24.96 6.07
CA SER A 71 0.38 -25.01 7.54
C SER A 71 -0.48 -23.90 8.16
N PHE A 72 -0.50 -22.72 7.53
CA PHE A 72 -1.43 -21.64 7.86
C PHE A 72 -2.87 -22.13 7.65
N ILE A 73 -3.14 -22.76 6.51
CA ILE A 73 -4.45 -23.35 6.16
C ILE A 73 -4.83 -24.47 7.13
N SER A 74 -3.92 -25.36 7.53
CA SER A 74 -4.20 -26.48 8.43
C SER A 74 -4.56 -26.03 9.84
N ASN A 75 -3.80 -25.08 10.40
CA ASN A 75 -4.14 -24.48 11.69
C ASN A 75 -5.47 -23.73 11.64
N LEU A 76 -5.76 -23.08 10.52
CA LEU A 76 -6.99 -22.34 10.33
C LEU A 76 -8.19 -23.27 10.08
N ALA A 77 -8.02 -24.36 9.34
CA ALA A 77 -9.00 -25.41 9.12
C ALA A 77 -9.33 -26.15 10.42
N SER A 78 -8.34 -26.35 11.30
CA SER A 78 -8.56 -26.88 12.65
C SER A 78 -9.44 -25.94 13.47
N GLN A 79 -9.17 -24.64 13.46
CA GLN A 79 -9.98 -23.62 14.15
C GLN A 79 -11.39 -23.49 13.53
N PHE A 80 -11.49 -23.57 12.20
CA PHE A 80 -12.74 -23.54 11.44
C PHE A 80 -13.62 -24.78 11.69
N ASN A 81 -13.02 -25.98 11.77
CA ASN A 81 -13.74 -27.21 12.11
C ASN A 81 -14.28 -27.16 13.54
N THR A 82 -13.50 -26.70 14.51
CA THR A 82 -14.02 -26.45 15.87
C THR A 82 -15.18 -25.47 15.88
N PHE A 83 -15.19 -24.47 14.99
CA PHE A 83 -16.23 -23.44 14.90
C PHE A 83 -17.55 -23.93 14.27
N ILE A 84 -17.48 -24.64 13.13
CA ILE A 84 -18.67 -25.25 12.51
C ILE A 84 -19.31 -26.26 13.46
N LEU A 85 -18.48 -27.03 14.18
CA LEU A 85 -18.95 -28.03 15.14
C LEU A 85 -19.45 -27.41 16.46
N SER A 86 -18.99 -26.21 16.85
CA SER A 86 -19.41 -25.56 18.10
C SER A 86 -20.70 -24.74 17.99
N GLY A 87 -21.23 -24.49 16.78
CA GLY A 87 -22.56 -23.89 16.59
C GLY A 87 -22.72 -22.48 17.19
N THR A 88 -21.64 -21.74 17.42
CA THR A 88 -21.68 -20.41 18.03
C THR A 88 -22.35 -19.41 17.08
N ARG A 89 -23.51 -18.87 17.49
CA ARG A 89 -24.25 -17.84 16.73
C ARG A 89 -23.35 -16.64 16.40
N ILE A 90 -23.42 -16.18 15.16
CA ILE A 90 -22.78 -14.94 14.69
C ILE A 90 -23.44 -13.77 15.43
N THR A 91 -22.80 -13.27 16.50
CA THR A 91 -23.33 -12.15 17.31
C THR A 91 -22.74 -10.79 16.92
N THR A 92 -21.78 -10.74 15.99
CA THR A 92 -21.21 -9.47 15.53
C THR A 92 -22.10 -8.85 14.46
N THR A 93 -22.65 -7.67 14.75
CA THR A 93 -23.32 -6.84 13.75
C THR A 93 -22.29 -6.40 12.72
N VAL A 94 -22.31 -7.01 11.54
CA VAL A 94 -21.54 -6.52 10.40
C VAL A 94 -22.01 -5.09 10.10
N THR A 95 -21.10 -4.13 10.20
CA THR A 95 -21.43 -2.73 9.90
C THR A 95 -21.65 -2.57 8.40
N PHE A 96 -22.61 -1.73 8.03
CA PHE A 96 -22.90 -1.40 6.63
C PHE A 96 -21.63 -0.96 5.87
N ASP A 97 -20.75 -0.20 6.54
CA ASP A 97 -19.45 0.24 6.03
C ASP A 97 -18.58 -0.93 5.50
N ILE A 98 -18.55 -2.07 6.21
CA ILE A 98 -17.72 -3.23 5.82
C ILE A 98 -18.28 -3.90 4.57
N ILE A 99 -19.60 -4.12 4.50
CA ILE A 99 -20.26 -4.78 3.36
C ILE A 99 -20.00 -3.96 2.09
N VAL A 100 -20.18 -2.66 2.19
CA VAL A 100 -19.95 -1.72 1.10
C VAL A 100 -18.49 -1.74 0.64
N ASN A 101 -17.53 -1.69 1.57
CA ASN A 101 -16.12 -1.74 1.22
C ASN A 101 -15.76 -3.02 0.47
N ILE A 102 -16.34 -4.16 0.87
CA ILE A 102 -16.19 -5.43 0.16
C ILE A 102 -16.77 -5.34 -1.25
N ILE A 103 -17.99 -4.82 -1.41
CA ILE A 103 -18.62 -4.63 -2.72
C ILE A 103 -17.75 -3.75 -3.63
N LEU A 104 -17.18 -2.65 -3.10
CA LEU A 104 -16.28 -1.78 -3.85
C LEU A 104 -15.00 -2.52 -4.29
N CYS A 105 -14.41 -3.32 -3.41
CA CYS A 105 -13.26 -4.16 -3.75
C CYS A 105 -13.63 -5.16 -4.86
N PHE A 106 -14.82 -5.77 -4.78
CA PHE A 106 -15.34 -6.67 -5.81
C PHE A 106 -15.51 -5.95 -7.15
N ILE A 107 -16.21 -4.81 -7.20
CA ILE A 107 -16.43 -4.02 -8.42
C ILE A 107 -15.09 -3.63 -9.04
N TYR A 108 -14.16 -3.12 -8.24
CA TYR A 108 -12.84 -2.71 -8.73
C TYR A 108 -12.02 -3.87 -9.27
N GLY A 109 -11.89 -4.98 -8.52
CA GLY A 109 -11.12 -6.13 -9.01
C GLY A 109 -11.80 -6.80 -10.21
N PHE A 110 -13.13 -6.75 -10.32
CA PHE A 110 -13.83 -7.16 -11.54
C PHE A 110 -13.51 -6.24 -12.72
N GLY A 111 -13.48 -4.95 -12.49
CA GLY A 111 -13.16 -4.00 -13.54
C GLY A 111 -11.70 -3.99 -13.98
N GLN A 112 -10.77 -4.41 -13.13
CA GLN A 112 -9.40 -4.69 -13.56
C GLN A 112 -9.34 -5.80 -14.62
N TYR A 113 -10.27 -6.75 -14.66
CA TYR A 113 -10.35 -7.71 -15.76
C TYR A 113 -10.61 -7.02 -17.09
N THR A 114 -11.58 -6.11 -17.14
CA THR A 114 -11.97 -5.41 -18.37
C THR A 114 -10.91 -4.39 -18.80
N ASP A 115 -10.36 -3.67 -17.83
CA ASP A 115 -9.37 -2.61 -18.08
C ASP A 115 -8.00 -3.19 -18.50
N SER A 116 -7.71 -4.46 -18.17
CA SER A 116 -6.50 -5.14 -18.66
C SER A 116 -6.58 -5.56 -20.14
N TYR A 117 -7.79 -5.63 -20.71
CA TYR A 117 -8.03 -6.01 -22.11
C TYR A 117 -8.04 -4.80 -23.06
N ILE A 118 -8.43 -3.64 -22.56
CA ILE A 118 -8.62 -2.44 -23.36
C ILE A 118 -7.33 -1.62 -23.26
N LYS A 119 -6.53 -1.67 -24.32
CA LYS A 119 -5.31 -0.85 -24.49
C LYS A 119 -5.58 0.66 -24.49
N GLU A 120 -6.86 1.07 -24.54
CA GLU A 120 -7.32 2.45 -24.67
C GLU A 120 -7.68 3.06 -23.29
N GLU A 121 -6.63 3.54 -22.64
CA GLU A 121 -6.46 4.82 -21.92
C GLU A 121 -7.39 5.27 -20.77
N GLU A 122 -8.53 4.64 -20.46
CA GLU A 122 -9.33 5.09 -19.31
C GLU A 122 -9.76 3.91 -18.43
N TYR A 123 -9.15 3.80 -17.23
CA TYR A 123 -9.52 2.83 -16.19
C TYR A 123 -10.93 3.13 -15.65
N THR A 124 -11.97 2.84 -16.45
CA THR A 124 -13.37 3.17 -16.14
C THR A 124 -13.80 2.58 -14.80
N SER A 125 -13.35 1.37 -14.49
CA SER A 125 -13.69 0.70 -13.25
C SER A 125 -13.04 1.32 -12.02
N PHE A 126 -11.83 1.86 -12.19
CA PHE A 126 -11.15 2.62 -11.16
C PHE A 126 -11.94 3.87 -10.83
N TYR A 127 -12.31 4.67 -11.83
CA TYR A 127 -13.07 5.90 -11.61
C TYR A 127 -14.43 5.61 -10.99
N VAL A 128 -15.15 4.59 -11.45
CA VAL A 128 -16.43 4.18 -10.84
C VAL A 128 -16.25 3.79 -9.37
N ALA A 129 -15.23 2.98 -9.05
CA ALA A 129 -14.96 2.56 -7.69
C ALA A 129 -14.48 3.73 -6.79
N GLU A 130 -13.69 4.65 -7.33
CA GLU A 130 -13.28 5.88 -6.67
C GLU A 130 -14.50 6.74 -6.30
N TRP A 131 -15.36 7.05 -7.27
CA TRP A 131 -16.59 7.82 -7.04
C TRP A 131 -17.52 7.15 -6.04
N LEU A 132 -17.72 5.84 -6.15
CA LEU A 132 -18.55 5.10 -5.19
C LEU A 132 -17.92 5.10 -3.78
N SER A 133 -16.60 4.97 -3.66
CA SER A 133 -15.91 5.03 -2.35
C SER A 133 -16.13 6.38 -1.65
N ILE A 134 -16.14 7.47 -2.42
CA ILE A 134 -16.40 8.81 -1.93
C ILE A 134 -17.85 8.97 -1.48
N ILE A 135 -18.81 8.52 -2.30
CA ILE A 135 -20.24 8.57 -1.95
C ILE A 135 -20.48 7.79 -0.66
N MET A 136 -19.88 6.61 -0.53
CA MET A 136 -20.00 5.76 0.65
C MET A 136 -19.33 6.37 1.88
N PHE A 137 -18.19 7.02 1.71
CA PHE A 137 -17.57 7.80 2.76
C PHE A 137 -18.49 8.92 3.27
N PHE A 138 -19.16 9.65 2.36
CA PHE A 138 -20.13 10.66 2.72
C PHE A 138 -21.31 10.09 3.53
N PHE A 139 -21.86 8.94 3.13
CA PHE A 139 -22.92 8.27 3.88
C PHE A 139 -22.45 7.81 5.27
N ALA A 140 -21.26 7.23 5.39
CA ALA A 140 -20.71 6.78 6.68
C ALA A 140 -20.55 7.93 7.68
N LEU A 141 -20.11 9.10 7.22
CA LEU A 141 -19.98 10.31 8.04
C LEU A 141 -21.33 10.93 8.41
N SER A 142 -22.26 10.94 7.44
CA SER A 142 -23.63 11.43 7.65
C SER A 142 -24.35 10.64 8.74
N GLN A 143 -24.21 9.30 8.72
CA GLN A 143 -24.74 8.42 9.77
C GLN A 143 -24.16 8.74 11.16
N ARG A 144 -22.89 9.15 11.22
CA ARG A 144 -22.20 9.52 12.48
C ARG A 144 -22.44 10.97 12.90
N LYS A 145 -23.26 11.74 12.18
CA LYS A 145 -23.54 13.17 12.40
C LYS A 145 -22.27 14.04 12.45
N GLN A 146 -21.20 13.63 11.75
CA GLN A 146 -19.94 14.36 11.72
C GLN A 146 -19.80 15.17 10.43
N GLY A 147 -19.93 16.49 10.52
CA GLY A 147 -19.32 17.48 9.61
C GLY A 147 -19.45 17.26 8.09
N SER A 148 -20.56 16.69 7.59
CA SER A 148 -20.73 16.28 6.18
C SER A 148 -20.44 17.37 5.14
N ILE A 149 -20.67 18.64 5.49
CA ILE A 149 -20.43 19.80 4.60
C ILE A 149 -18.93 20.07 4.41
N LYS A 150 -18.10 19.97 5.47
CA LYS A 150 -16.65 20.22 5.37
C LYS A 150 -15.99 19.20 4.45
N ILE A 151 -16.41 17.93 4.55
CA ILE A 151 -15.93 16.84 3.69
C ILE A 151 -16.39 17.02 2.23
N LEU A 152 -17.63 17.43 1.98
CA LEU A 152 -18.10 17.75 0.64
C LEU A 152 -17.25 18.87 0.00
N CYS A 153 -16.86 19.88 0.78
CA CYS A 153 -15.93 20.91 0.33
C CYS A 153 -14.52 20.36 0.05
N TYR A 154 -13.99 19.45 0.87
CA TYR A 154 -12.70 18.80 0.60
C TYR A 154 -12.73 17.92 -0.65
N HIS A 155 -13.86 17.27 -0.92
CA HIS A 155 -14.05 16.47 -2.11
C HIS A 155 -14.19 17.34 -3.38
N PHE A 156 -14.95 18.43 -3.29
CA PHE A 156 -15.04 19.43 -4.35
C PHE A 156 -13.67 20.09 -4.60
N LEU A 157 -12.87 20.31 -3.55
CA LEU A 157 -11.49 20.74 -3.65
C LEU A 157 -10.64 19.68 -4.39
N LEU A 158 -10.81 18.40 -4.13
CA LEU A 158 -10.11 17.30 -4.84
C LEU A 158 -10.38 17.32 -6.35
N ILE A 159 -11.64 17.50 -6.75
CA ILE A 159 -12.07 17.58 -8.16
C ILE A 159 -11.49 18.83 -8.84
N ILE A 160 -11.60 19.98 -8.17
CA ILE A 160 -11.03 21.24 -8.67
C ILE A 160 -9.51 21.12 -8.76
N LEU A 161 -8.86 20.58 -7.72
CA LEU A 161 -7.41 20.53 -7.67
C LEU A 161 -6.83 19.49 -8.62
N SER A 162 -7.50 18.36 -8.86
CA SER A 162 -7.18 17.43 -9.96
C SER A 162 -7.10 18.15 -11.31
N SER A 163 -8.05 19.06 -11.55
CA SER A 163 -8.06 19.91 -12.74
C SER A 163 -6.92 20.95 -12.72
N CYS A 164 -6.61 21.50 -11.54
CA CYS A 164 -5.52 22.48 -11.35
C CYS A 164 -4.11 21.87 -11.31
N ILE A 165 -3.95 20.57 -11.03
CA ILE A 165 -2.67 19.83 -11.04
C ILE A 165 -2.07 19.83 -12.46
N LYS A 166 -2.80 20.24 -13.50
CA LYS A 166 -2.22 20.44 -14.84
C LYS A 166 -1.52 21.80 -15.01
N LEU A 167 -1.72 22.76 -14.10
CA LEU A 167 -1.11 24.10 -14.20
C LEU A 167 0.28 24.14 -13.55
N PHE A 168 1.30 24.45 -14.34
CA PHE A 168 2.69 24.60 -13.90
C PHE A 168 2.87 25.54 -12.69
N SER A 169 2.15 26.66 -12.66
CA SER A 169 2.21 27.65 -11.57
C SER A 169 1.82 27.06 -10.21
N PHE A 170 0.84 26.15 -10.18
CA PHE A 170 0.36 25.53 -8.95
C PHE A 170 1.41 24.61 -8.30
N HIS A 171 2.25 23.99 -9.12
CA HIS A 171 3.31 23.11 -8.65
C HIS A 171 4.45 23.87 -7.99
N VAL A 172 4.87 24.99 -8.60
CA VAL A 172 5.90 25.87 -8.03
C VAL A 172 5.46 26.34 -6.65
N ILE A 173 4.20 26.79 -6.55
CA ILE A 173 3.60 27.24 -5.29
C ILE A 173 3.57 26.11 -4.27
N SER A 174 3.17 24.89 -4.67
CA SER A 174 3.13 23.74 -3.76
C SER A 174 4.51 23.36 -3.21
N LEU A 175 5.55 23.38 -4.04
CA LEU A 175 6.92 23.10 -3.60
C LEU A 175 7.44 24.18 -2.65
N LEU A 176 7.04 25.44 -2.84
CA LEU A 176 7.40 26.53 -1.95
C LEU A 176 6.65 26.46 -0.60
N LEU A 177 5.40 26.01 -0.61
CA LEU A 177 4.58 25.85 0.60
C LEU A 177 4.96 24.60 1.41
N LEU A 178 5.43 23.53 0.76
CA LEU A 178 5.69 22.25 1.41
C LEU A 178 6.68 22.33 2.60
N PRO A 179 7.83 23.04 2.51
CA PRO A 179 8.73 23.20 3.67
C PRO A 179 8.07 23.91 4.85
N ILE A 180 7.23 24.91 4.58
CA ILE A 180 6.52 25.69 5.60
C ILE A 180 5.51 24.79 6.31
N VAL A 181 4.69 24.07 5.54
CA VAL A 181 3.68 23.15 6.10
C VAL A 181 4.34 22.03 6.91
N LEU A 182 5.40 21.42 6.39
CA LEU A 182 6.13 20.38 7.11
C LEU A 182 6.80 20.92 8.39
N TYR A 183 7.33 22.15 8.37
CA TYR A 183 7.86 22.79 9.59
C TYR A 183 6.78 22.98 10.64
N LEU A 184 5.62 23.53 10.24
CA LEU A 184 4.52 23.81 11.15
C LEU A 184 3.94 22.54 11.79
N ILE A 185 3.93 21.42 11.05
CA ILE A 185 3.39 20.15 11.54
C ILE A 185 4.42 19.38 12.39
N THR A 186 5.68 19.32 11.95
CA THR A 186 6.69 18.44 12.56
C THR A 186 7.61 19.16 13.55
N HIS A 187 7.67 20.49 13.50
CA HIS A 187 8.67 21.32 14.19
C HIS A 187 10.12 20.87 13.94
N SER A 188 10.38 20.13 12.86
CA SER A 188 11.69 19.55 12.59
C SER A 188 12.43 20.34 11.52
N ILE A 189 13.58 20.90 11.91
CA ILE A 189 14.42 21.70 11.02
C ILE A 189 14.95 20.83 9.86
N ASN A 190 15.30 19.56 10.13
CA ASN A 190 15.86 18.66 9.12
C ASN A 190 14.89 18.40 7.96
N ILE A 191 13.62 18.12 8.24
CA ILE A 191 12.60 17.85 7.20
C ILE A 191 12.36 19.13 6.38
N SER A 192 12.31 20.29 7.03
CA SER A 192 12.15 21.58 6.35
C SER A 192 13.32 21.91 5.44
N ILE A 193 14.57 21.77 5.93
CA ILE A 193 15.77 21.98 5.10
C ILE A 193 15.77 21.01 3.92
N SER A 194 15.48 19.73 4.15
CA SER A 194 15.38 18.73 3.08
C SER A 194 14.33 19.10 2.04
N SER A 195 13.20 19.68 2.46
CA SER A 195 12.15 20.14 1.56
C SER A 195 12.57 21.36 0.75
N ILE A 196 13.34 22.28 1.35
CA ILE A 196 13.94 23.43 0.65
C ILE A 196 14.94 22.93 -0.39
N CYS A 197 15.80 21.97 -0.04
CA CYS A 197 16.70 21.34 -0.99
C CYS A 197 15.95 20.68 -2.16
N ALA A 198 14.81 20.03 -1.89
CA ALA A 198 13.98 19.45 -2.95
C ALA A 198 13.38 20.53 -3.88
N PHE A 199 12.95 21.66 -3.34
CA PHE A 199 12.51 22.81 -4.15
C PHE A 199 13.63 23.33 -5.04
N VAL A 200 14.83 23.57 -4.47
CA VAL A 200 16.00 24.03 -5.24
C VAL A 200 16.38 23.00 -6.31
N TYR A 201 16.34 21.71 -5.99
CA TYR A 201 16.60 20.62 -6.94
C TYR A 201 15.67 20.72 -8.16
N HIS A 202 14.37 20.94 -7.96
CA HIS A 202 13.43 21.09 -9.08
C HIS A 202 13.66 22.34 -9.92
N LEU A 203 14.16 23.45 -9.34
CA LEU A 203 14.54 24.64 -10.09
C LEU A 203 15.73 24.40 -11.03
N ILE A 204 16.68 23.55 -10.63
CA ILE A 204 17.90 23.26 -11.40
C ILE A 204 17.82 21.97 -12.23
N ARG A 205 16.78 21.17 -12.06
CA ARG A 205 16.53 19.87 -12.73
C ARG A 205 16.79 19.85 -14.24
N PRO A 206 16.59 20.92 -15.05
CA PRO A 206 17.04 20.91 -16.45
C PRO A 206 18.55 20.65 -16.65
N TYR A 207 19.37 20.73 -15.60
CA TYR A 207 20.82 20.49 -15.61
C TYR A 207 21.25 19.40 -14.61
N PRO A 208 20.85 18.13 -14.80
CA PRO A 208 21.04 17.05 -13.84
C PRO A 208 22.52 16.65 -13.65
N THR A 209 23.40 16.99 -14.60
CA THR A 209 24.85 16.72 -14.56
C THR A 209 25.64 17.78 -13.80
N SER A 210 24.98 18.84 -13.32
CA SER A 210 25.65 19.82 -12.46
C SER A 210 26.05 19.16 -11.13
N LEU A 211 27.12 19.64 -10.52
CA LEU A 211 27.55 19.21 -9.18
C LEU A 211 26.40 19.33 -8.16
N LEU A 212 25.56 20.35 -8.30
CA LEU A 212 24.34 20.53 -7.51
C LEU A 212 23.27 19.46 -7.76
N GLY A 213 23.16 18.94 -8.99
CA GLY A 213 22.25 17.86 -9.36
C GLY A 213 22.55 16.52 -8.67
N ILE A 214 23.78 16.34 -8.18
CA ILE A 214 24.21 15.17 -7.38
C ILE A 214 24.11 15.47 -5.88
N ILE A 215 24.68 16.60 -5.45
CA ILE A 215 24.76 16.95 -4.02
C ILE A 215 23.37 17.17 -3.41
N LEU A 216 22.44 17.81 -4.12
CA LEU A 216 21.12 18.09 -3.56
C LEU A 216 20.33 16.81 -3.24
N PRO A 217 20.15 15.84 -4.15
CA PRO A 217 19.56 14.56 -3.81
C PRO A 217 20.25 13.84 -2.65
N ASP A 218 21.58 13.79 -2.63
CA ASP A 218 22.33 13.14 -1.55
C ASP A 218 22.07 13.80 -0.19
N THR A 219 22.03 15.14 -0.15
CA THR A 219 21.68 15.87 1.08
C THR A 219 20.26 15.59 1.54
N ILE A 220 19.31 15.47 0.62
CA ILE A 220 17.91 15.13 0.91
C ILE A 220 17.83 13.73 1.48
N TYR A 221 18.50 12.76 0.87
CA TYR A 221 18.52 11.36 1.31
C TYR A 221 19.11 11.25 2.72
N LEU A 222 20.22 11.95 2.97
CA LEU A 222 20.86 11.98 4.27
C LEU A 222 19.96 12.62 5.34
N LEU A 223 19.35 13.77 5.06
CA LEU A 223 18.47 14.46 6.02
C LEU A 223 17.19 13.67 6.31
N THR A 224 16.61 13.02 5.29
CA THR A 224 15.48 12.09 5.48
C THR A 224 15.89 10.90 6.35
N LEU A 225 17.05 10.29 6.10
CA LEU A 225 17.56 9.17 6.90
C LEU A 225 17.80 9.58 8.36
N ILE A 226 18.45 10.73 8.58
CA ILE A 226 18.66 11.28 9.93
C ILE A 226 17.31 11.50 10.63
N SER A 227 16.31 12.05 9.93
CA SER A 227 14.98 12.29 10.49
C SER A 227 14.26 10.99 10.87
N LEU A 228 14.38 9.94 10.04
CA LEU A 228 13.85 8.60 10.33
C LEU A 228 14.54 7.97 11.55
N VAL A 229 15.87 8.08 11.67
CA VAL A 229 16.63 7.56 12.81
C VAL A 229 16.28 8.31 14.10
N ILE A 230 16.15 9.64 14.03
CA ILE A 230 15.68 10.46 15.15
C ILE A 230 14.27 10.02 15.55
N GLY A 231 13.37 9.85 14.59
CA GLY A 231 12.01 9.38 14.81
C GLY A 231 11.96 8.03 15.51
N TYR A 232 12.81 7.08 15.10
CA TYR A 232 12.95 5.78 15.75
C TYR A 232 13.50 5.89 17.17
N LYS A 233 14.62 6.62 17.36
CA LYS A 233 15.26 6.78 18.67
C LYS A 233 14.36 7.50 19.68
N GLN A 234 13.63 8.50 19.24
CA GLN A 234 12.67 9.26 20.05
C GLN A 234 11.30 8.59 20.15
N ARG A 235 11.09 7.47 19.45
CA ARG A 235 9.81 6.73 19.37
C ARG A 235 8.63 7.64 19.01
N LEU A 236 8.82 8.50 18.02
CA LEU A 236 7.77 9.38 17.52
C LEU A 236 6.62 8.57 16.91
N SER A 237 5.46 9.20 16.78
CA SER A 237 4.29 8.60 16.13
C SER A 237 4.57 8.24 14.67
N VAL A 238 3.86 7.25 14.13
CA VAL A 238 4.06 6.72 12.77
C VAL A 238 3.98 7.83 11.71
N ILE A 239 3.18 8.85 11.97
CA ILE A 239 3.00 9.99 11.08
C ILE A 239 4.29 10.80 10.86
N HIS A 240 5.24 10.78 11.80
CA HIS A 240 6.53 11.46 11.64
C HIS A 240 7.42 10.75 10.62
N TYR A 241 7.31 9.41 10.50
CA TYR A 241 8.01 8.65 9.47
C TYR A 241 7.44 8.97 8.10
N LEU A 242 6.11 9.09 8.00
CA LEU A 242 5.44 9.57 6.80
C LEU A 242 6.00 10.94 6.36
N TYR A 243 6.00 11.94 7.26
CA TYR A 243 6.51 13.27 6.93
C TYR A 243 8.00 13.29 6.59
N SER A 244 8.80 12.42 7.20
CA SER A 244 10.24 12.31 6.90
C SER A 244 10.51 11.80 5.49
N LEU A 245 9.60 10.98 4.92
CA LEU A 245 9.72 10.43 3.56
C LEU A 245 9.26 11.39 2.46
N ILE A 246 8.54 12.46 2.80
CA ILE A 246 7.97 13.38 1.81
C ILE A 246 9.03 14.13 1.00
N PRO A 247 10.11 14.69 1.60
CA PRO A 247 11.18 15.32 0.83
C PRO A 247 11.91 14.37 -0.12
N LEU A 248 12.03 13.10 0.25
CA LEU A 248 12.59 12.05 -0.60
C LEU A 248 11.64 11.79 -1.78
N ALA A 249 10.35 11.66 -1.51
CA ALA A 249 9.32 11.39 -2.51
C ALA A 249 9.20 12.52 -3.53
N THR A 250 9.29 13.80 -3.11
CA THR A 250 9.22 14.93 -4.03
C THR A 250 10.34 14.94 -5.05
N VAL A 251 11.53 14.41 -4.71
CA VAL A 251 12.66 14.33 -5.65
C VAL A 251 12.53 13.15 -6.60
N LEU A 252 12.07 12.01 -6.10
CA LEU A 252 11.93 10.80 -6.91
C LEU A 252 10.77 10.88 -7.90
N LEU A 253 9.63 11.38 -7.44
CA LEU A 253 8.41 11.46 -8.23
C LEU A 253 8.42 12.65 -9.20
N PRO A 254 7.54 12.66 -10.21
CA PRO A 254 7.42 13.79 -11.13
C PRO A 254 7.10 15.09 -10.41
N TYR A 255 7.31 16.21 -11.11
CA TYR A 255 7.05 17.54 -10.59
C TYR A 255 5.62 17.72 -10.01
N SER A 256 4.63 17.05 -10.60
CA SER A 256 3.23 17.02 -10.14
C SER A 256 3.01 16.30 -8.80
N SER A 257 4.00 15.59 -8.28
CA SER A 257 3.86 14.84 -7.03
C SER A 257 3.82 15.73 -5.79
N SER A 258 4.40 16.94 -5.81
CA SER A 258 4.44 17.80 -4.63
C SER A 258 3.06 18.32 -4.24
N THR A 259 2.23 18.67 -5.22
CA THR A 259 0.84 19.10 -5.02
C THR A 259 0.02 17.94 -4.44
N ILE A 260 0.21 16.75 -5.00
CA ILE A 260 -0.38 15.48 -4.56
C ILE A 260 -0.01 15.15 -3.11
N LEU A 261 1.27 15.25 -2.77
CA LEU A 261 1.79 15.00 -1.42
C LEU A 261 1.23 16.02 -0.41
N LEU A 262 1.14 17.29 -0.78
CA LEU A 262 0.57 18.34 0.07
C LEU A 262 -0.93 18.09 0.35
N LEU A 263 -1.69 17.71 -0.68
CA LEU A 263 -3.08 17.28 -0.54
C LEU A 263 -3.20 16.09 0.40
N PHE A 264 -2.33 15.09 0.21
CA PHE A 264 -2.34 13.89 1.02
C PHE A 264 -2.07 14.19 2.50
N ILE A 265 -1.09 15.06 2.81
CA ILE A 265 -0.87 15.57 4.18
C ILE A 265 -2.14 16.23 4.72
N GLY A 266 -2.78 17.08 3.92
CA GLY A 266 -4.03 17.75 4.27
C GLY A 266 -5.13 16.77 4.65
N PHE A 267 -5.32 15.69 3.87
CA PHE A 267 -6.28 14.64 4.21
C PHE A 267 -5.92 13.95 5.51
N VAL A 268 -4.67 13.52 5.70
CA VAL A 268 -4.29 12.85 6.95
C VAL A 268 -4.56 13.75 8.17
N TYR A 269 -4.25 15.04 8.06
CA TYR A 269 -4.49 16.01 9.13
C TYR A 269 -5.98 16.14 9.47
N VAL A 270 -6.83 16.34 8.46
CA VAL A 270 -8.28 16.48 8.61
C VAL A 270 -8.89 15.21 9.22
N PHE A 271 -8.58 14.05 8.65
CA PHE A 271 -9.18 12.77 9.05
C PHE A 271 -8.76 12.30 10.45
N LYS A 272 -7.65 12.83 10.98
CA LYS A 272 -7.24 12.59 12.37
C LYS A 272 -8.27 13.13 13.38
N GLU A 273 -9.04 14.15 13.02
CA GLU A 273 -10.06 14.76 13.89
C GLU A 273 -11.39 13.98 13.92
N TYR A 274 -11.70 13.21 12.86
CA TYR A 274 -12.98 12.49 12.73
C TYR A 274 -12.96 11.12 13.42
N GLU A 275 -14.13 10.60 13.76
CA GLU A 275 -14.23 9.21 14.20
C GLU A 275 -13.81 8.26 13.09
N PHE A 276 -13.06 7.22 13.45
CA PHE A 276 -12.52 6.30 12.46
C PHE A 276 -13.61 5.35 11.94
N SER A 277 -13.77 5.28 10.62
CA SER A 277 -14.56 4.29 9.92
C SER A 277 -13.69 3.50 8.94
N GLU A 278 -14.10 2.28 8.64
CA GLU A 278 -13.46 1.45 7.61
C GLU A 278 -13.55 2.11 6.22
N SER A 279 -14.55 2.96 5.97
CA SER A 279 -14.65 3.76 4.73
C SER A 279 -13.52 4.80 4.57
N ILE A 280 -12.88 5.24 5.66
CA ILE A 280 -11.65 6.04 5.55
C ILE A 280 -10.54 5.22 4.92
N THR A 281 -10.47 3.92 5.22
CA THR A 281 -9.43 3.03 4.66
C THR A 281 -9.58 2.92 3.14
N THR A 282 -10.79 2.69 2.65
CA THR A 282 -11.04 2.60 1.21
C THR A 282 -10.87 3.94 0.50
N PHE A 283 -11.28 5.05 1.11
CA PHE A 283 -11.01 6.39 0.60
C PHE A 283 -9.51 6.63 0.38
N PHE A 284 -8.68 6.38 1.40
CA PHE A 284 -7.23 6.54 1.27
C PHE A 284 -6.62 5.57 0.26
N LEU A 285 -7.16 4.36 0.14
CA LEU A 285 -6.72 3.38 -0.85
C LEU A 285 -6.98 3.86 -2.29
N PHE A 286 -8.20 4.31 -2.60
CA PHE A 286 -8.54 4.80 -3.94
C PHE A 286 -7.80 6.10 -4.27
N ILE A 287 -7.65 7.02 -3.32
CA ILE A 287 -6.84 8.23 -3.52
C ILE A 287 -5.36 7.89 -3.74
N GLY A 288 -4.82 6.94 -2.99
CA GLY A 288 -3.43 6.50 -3.20
C GLY A 288 -3.22 5.95 -4.61
N ILE A 289 -4.17 5.17 -5.12
CA ILE A 289 -4.16 4.65 -6.49
C ILE A 289 -4.36 5.79 -7.51
N HIS A 290 -5.26 6.74 -7.25
CA HIS A 290 -5.46 7.93 -8.09
C HIS A 290 -4.15 8.70 -8.26
N PHE A 291 -3.46 8.92 -7.14
CA PHE A 291 -2.20 9.63 -7.08
C PHE A 291 -1.04 8.85 -7.72
N PHE A 292 -1.05 7.53 -7.61
CA PHE A 292 -0.14 6.65 -8.36
C PHE A 292 -0.29 6.89 -9.87
N PHE A 293 -1.52 6.89 -10.40
CA PHE A 293 -1.74 7.16 -11.83
C PHE A 293 -1.42 8.60 -12.23
N LEU A 294 -1.80 9.60 -11.43
CA LEU A 294 -1.45 11.01 -11.70
C LEU A 294 0.07 11.27 -11.71
N SER A 295 0.84 10.43 -11.02
CA SER A 295 2.30 10.48 -11.07
C SER A 295 2.89 9.80 -12.32
N GLY A 296 2.06 9.41 -13.29
CA GLY A 296 2.50 8.79 -14.54
C GLY A 296 2.98 7.35 -14.38
N HIS A 297 2.64 6.70 -13.26
CA HIS A 297 2.83 5.26 -13.12
C HIS A 297 1.61 4.51 -13.63
N ALA A 298 1.82 3.25 -14.03
CA ALA A 298 0.74 2.33 -14.37
C ALA A 298 1.05 0.94 -13.82
N PHE A 299 0.01 0.09 -13.72
CA PHE A 299 0.13 -1.28 -13.18
C PHE A 299 0.68 -2.24 -14.23
N GLN A 300 1.85 -1.91 -14.79
CA GLN A 300 2.57 -2.74 -15.76
C GLN A 300 4.06 -2.74 -15.45
N PHE A 301 4.70 -3.88 -15.71
CA PHE A 301 6.13 -4.04 -15.47
C PHE A 301 6.99 -3.12 -16.36
N SER A 302 6.49 -2.74 -17.54
CA SER A 302 7.15 -1.81 -18.46
C SER A 302 7.16 -0.37 -17.96
N ASP A 303 6.24 0.01 -17.07
CA ASP A 303 6.09 1.38 -16.58
C ASP A 303 6.92 1.65 -15.33
N ILE A 304 7.78 0.70 -14.94
CA ILE A 304 8.78 0.91 -13.89
C ILE A 304 9.76 1.99 -14.36
N GLN A 305 9.74 3.12 -13.66
CA GLN A 305 10.59 4.27 -13.97
C GLN A 305 12.02 4.07 -13.46
N PHE A 306 12.81 3.22 -14.13
CA PHE A 306 14.19 2.89 -13.74
C PHE A 306 15.12 4.10 -13.62
N ASN A 307 14.80 5.20 -14.31
CA ASN A 307 15.53 6.47 -14.22
C ASN A 307 15.58 7.03 -12.79
N ALA A 308 14.59 6.72 -11.94
CA ALA A 308 14.60 7.11 -10.53
C ALA A 308 15.80 6.54 -9.77
N GLY A 309 16.34 5.40 -10.21
CA GLY A 309 17.53 4.76 -9.64
C GLY A 309 18.81 5.58 -9.74
N PHE A 310 18.86 6.56 -10.64
CA PHE A 310 20.06 7.36 -10.94
C PHE A 310 19.96 8.80 -10.41
N ILE A 311 18.91 9.13 -9.65
CA ILE A 311 18.78 10.43 -9.02
C ILE A 311 19.76 10.48 -7.84
N GLY A 312 20.74 11.39 -7.87
CA GLY A 312 21.79 11.50 -6.86
C GLY A 312 22.94 10.48 -7.00
N ILE A 313 22.75 9.37 -7.71
CA ILE A 313 23.77 8.31 -7.84
C ILE A 313 24.33 8.32 -9.28
N PRO A 314 25.54 8.86 -9.52
CA PRO A 314 26.10 9.02 -10.87
C PRO A 314 26.69 7.70 -11.44
N PHE A 315 26.64 6.61 -10.68
CA PHE A 315 27.15 5.31 -11.07
C PHE A 315 26.11 4.21 -10.84
N TYR A 316 26.31 3.05 -11.45
CA TYR A 316 25.45 1.90 -11.22
C TYR A 316 25.76 1.26 -9.86
N SER A 317 24.79 1.28 -8.95
CA SER A 317 24.80 0.55 -7.69
C SER A 317 23.58 -0.36 -7.64
N PHE A 318 23.79 -1.68 -7.62
CA PHE A 318 22.69 -2.64 -7.60
C PHE A 318 21.70 -2.36 -6.44
N PHE A 319 22.23 -2.16 -5.22
CA PHE A 319 21.41 -1.90 -4.05
C PHE A 319 20.86 -0.47 -4.01
N GLY A 320 21.68 0.53 -4.34
CA GLY A 320 21.27 1.94 -4.30
C GLY A 320 20.19 2.24 -5.34
N ASN A 321 20.48 1.95 -6.60
CA ASN A 321 19.56 2.19 -7.70
C ASN A 321 18.29 1.33 -7.54
N GLY A 322 18.43 0.06 -7.12
CA GLY A 322 17.30 -0.81 -6.86
C GLY A 322 16.36 -0.29 -5.77
N PHE A 323 16.91 0.21 -4.66
CA PHE A 323 16.12 0.79 -3.58
C PHE A 323 15.34 2.03 -4.01
N LEU A 324 15.97 2.93 -4.76
CA LEU A 324 15.31 4.14 -5.27
C LEU A 324 14.19 3.82 -6.27
N VAL A 325 14.38 2.81 -7.12
CA VAL A 325 13.34 2.33 -8.05
C VAL A 325 12.16 1.74 -7.27
N ILE A 326 12.42 0.87 -6.28
CA ILE A 326 11.37 0.31 -5.41
C ILE A 326 10.61 1.43 -4.70
N LEU A 327 11.33 2.41 -4.12
CA LEU A 327 10.69 3.55 -3.49
C LEU A 327 9.81 4.30 -4.46
N ASN A 328 10.31 4.67 -5.65
CA ASN A 328 9.55 5.41 -6.64
C ASN A 328 8.28 4.66 -7.08
N THR A 329 8.40 3.37 -7.37
CA THR A 329 7.28 2.53 -7.85
C THR A 329 6.25 2.24 -6.76
N PHE A 330 6.68 1.91 -5.54
CA PHE A 330 5.79 1.46 -4.47
C PHE A 330 5.49 2.53 -3.41
N PHE A 331 5.88 3.79 -3.65
CA PHE A 331 5.67 4.89 -2.73
C PHE A 331 4.19 5.04 -2.34
N PHE A 332 3.29 5.10 -3.32
CA PHE A 332 1.86 5.34 -3.09
C PHE A 332 1.15 4.18 -2.37
N PRO A 333 1.36 2.90 -2.71
CA PRO A 333 0.90 1.80 -1.87
C PRO A 333 1.39 1.91 -0.41
N GLY A 334 2.66 2.31 -0.22
CA GLY A 334 3.24 2.49 1.12
C GLY A 334 2.66 3.68 1.90
N ILE A 335 2.44 4.81 1.23
CA ILE A 335 1.95 6.03 1.87
C ILE A 335 0.53 5.86 2.43
N VAL A 336 -0.31 5.06 1.76
CA VAL A 336 -1.66 4.69 2.23
C VAL A 336 -1.60 3.97 3.57
N VAL A 337 -0.73 2.97 3.69
CA VAL A 337 -0.56 2.20 4.94
C VAL A 337 -0.08 3.11 6.08
N LEU A 338 0.88 4.00 5.80
CA LEU A 338 1.38 4.97 6.77
C LEU A 338 0.32 6.01 7.18
N ALA A 339 -0.51 6.46 6.25
CA ALA A 339 -1.62 7.38 6.55
C ALA A 339 -2.67 6.73 7.46
N ILE A 340 -3.10 5.51 7.13
CA ILE A 340 -4.06 4.76 7.94
C ILE A 340 -3.49 4.56 9.35
N ALA A 341 -2.20 4.22 9.48
CA ALA A 341 -1.53 4.12 10.76
C ALA A 341 -1.51 5.44 11.53
N GLY A 342 -1.19 6.56 10.87
CA GLY A 342 -1.20 7.88 11.48
C GLY A 342 -2.58 8.32 12.00
N ILE A 343 -3.64 8.00 11.25
CA ILE A 343 -5.03 8.33 11.62
C ILE A 343 -5.50 7.41 12.75
N THR A 344 -5.24 6.11 12.65
CA THR A 344 -5.70 5.14 13.67
C THR A 344 -4.93 5.26 14.98
N GLN A 345 -3.64 5.59 14.95
CA GLN A 345 -2.82 5.77 16.15
C GLN A 345 -3.36 6.86 17.10
N SER A 346 -4.05 7.88 16.57
CA SER A 346 -4.65 8.92 17.40
C SER A 346 -5.92 8.48 18.14
N LYS A 347 -6.41 7.25 17.90
CA LYS A 347 -7.66 6.73 18.46
C LYS A 347 -7.40 5.75 19.61
N VAL A 348 -8.33 5.68 20.56
CA VAL A 348 -8.25 4.85 21.78
C VAL A 348 -7.94 3.37 21.46
N ASN A 349 -8.57 2.82 20.41
CA ASN A 349 -8.37 1.45 19.93
C ASN A 349 -7.46 1.37 18.69
N GLY A 350 -6.49 2.28 18.57
CA GLY A 350 -5.73 2.49 17.34
C GLY A 350 -5.06 1.25 16.75
N THR A 351 -4.47 0.37 17.58
CA THR A 351 -3.81 -0.86 17.09
C THR A 351 -4.80 -1.87 16.52
N LEU A 352 -5.98 -2.02 17.12
CA LEU A 352 -7.03 -2.92 16.61
C LEU A 352 -7.63 -2.35 15.32
N LEU A 353 -7.91 -1.05 15.29
CA LEU A 353 -8.41 -0.36 14.11
C LEU A 353 -7.42 -0.48 12.95
N TYR A 354 -6.13 -0.24 13.21
CA TYR A 354 -5.06 -0.43 12.23
C TYR A 354 -5.00 -1.88 11.72
N THR A 355 -5.11 -2.88 12.61
CA THR A 355 -5.08 -4.30 12.21
C THR A 355 -6.25 -4.64 11.29
N ARG A 356 -7.47 -4.16 11.62
CA ARG A 356 -8.65 -4.38 10.77
C ARG A 356 -8.52 -3.67 9.43
N SER A 357 -8.06 -2.42 9.42
CA SER A 357 -7.84 -1.65 8.20
C SER A 357 -6.73 -2.19 7.32
N SER A 358 -5.61 -2.64 7.91
CA SER A 358 -4.53 -3.25 7.14
C SER A 358 -4.95 -4.55 6.49
N ILE A 359 -5.79 -5.37 7.15
CA ILE A 359 -6.37 -6.55 6.52
C ILE A 359 -7.27 -6.17 5.33
N LEU A 360 -8.07 -5.09 5.43
CA LEU A 360 -8.83 -4.60 4.27
C LEU A 360 -7.92 -4.20 3.10
N VAL A 361 -6.80 -3.53 3.37
CA VAL A 361 -5.81 -3.17 2.34
C VAL A 361 -5.18 -4.43 1.71
N MET A 362 -4.76 -5.39 2.53
CA MET A 362 -4.18 -6.65 2.04
C MET A 362 -5.21 -7.45 1.22
N LEU A 363 -6.47 -7.52 1.66
CA LEU A 363 -7.57 -8.16 0.94
C LEU A 363 -7.81 -7.52 -0.42
N PHE A 364 -7.74 -6.19 -0.51
CA PHE A 364 -7.90 -5.47 -1.77
C PHE A 364 -6.85 -5.90 -2.81
N PHE A 365 -5.56 -5.80 -2.48
CA PHE A 365 -4.49 -6.18 -3.40
C PHE A 365 -4.47 -7.70 -3.67
N SER A 366 -4.82 -8.50 -2.67
CA SER A 366 -4.97 -9.95 -2.82
C SER A 366 -6.08 -10.32 -3.79
N TYR A 367 -7.22 -9.62 -3.74
CA TYR A 367 -8.33 -9.86 -4.64
C TYR A 367 -7.98 -9.46 -6.08
N GLN A 368 -7.28 -8.33 -6.26
CA GLN A 368 -6.76 -7.91 -7.56
C GLN A 368 -5.82 -8.97 -8.15
N LEU A 369 -4.85 -9.44 -7.37
CA LEU A 369 -3.91 -10.48 -7.81
C LEU A 369 -4.65 -11.79 -8.14
N LEU A 370 -5.55 -12.26 -7.26
CA LEU A 370 -6.34 -13.47 -7.50
C LEU A 370 -7.08 -13.38 -8.83
N SER A 371 -7.69 -12.23 -9.08
CA SER A 371 -8.46 -11.97 -10.28
C SER A 371 -7.60 -12.18 -11.52
N ILE A 372 -6.48 -11.48 -11.59
CA ILE A 372 -5.54 -11.60 -12.70
C ILE A 372 -4.92 -13.00 -12.84
N MET A 373 -4.69 -13.71 -11.73
CA MET A 373 -4.20 -15.09 -11.75
C MET A 373 -5.21 -16.07 -12.33
N ILE A 374 -6.49 -15.99 -11.94
CA ILE A 374 -7.57 -16.84 -12.48
C ILE A 374 -7.64 -16.64 -13.99
N PHE A 375 -7.64 -15.40 -14.42
CA PHE A 375 -7.74 -15.07 -15.83
C PHE A 375 -6.51 -15.55 -16.63
N THR A 376 -5.31 -15.28 -16.14
CA THR A 376 -4.05 -15.74 -16.77
C THR A 376 -4.01 -17.27 -16.84
N TYR A 377 -4.61 -17.97 -15.87
CA TYR A 377 -4.74 -19.42 -15.89
C TYR A 377 -5.67 -19.91 -16.99
N PHE A 378 -6.86 -19.33 -17.14
CA PHE A 378 -7.76 -19.69 -18.23
C PHE A 378 -7.14 -19.47 -19.60
N VAL A 379 -6.34 -18.41 -19.75
CA VAL A 379 -5.75 -18.05 -21.04
C VAL A 379 -4.35 -18.65 -21.25
N SER A 380 -3.85 -19.45 -20.31
CA SER A 380 -2.54 -20.12 -20.42
C SER A 380 -2.41 -21.05 -21.64
N GLY A 381 -3.53 -21.53 -22.19
CA GLY A 381 -3.56 -22.28 -23.45
C GLY A 381 -3.27 -21.44 -24.71
N HIS A 382 -3.32 -20.11 -24.62
CA HIS A 382 -3.04 -19.17 -25.72
C HIS A 382 -1.71 -18.44 -25.45
N LEU A 383 -0.60 -18.99 -25.97
CA LEU A 383 0.77 -18.57 -25.66
C LEU A 383 1.04 -17.07 -25.83
N GLU A 384 0.51 -16.44 -26.88
CA GLU A 384 0.69 -15.01 -27.13
C GLU A 384 0.02 -14.15 -26.05
N ILE A 385 -1.18 -14.55 -25.64
CA ILE A 385 -1.95 -13.84 -24.64
C ILE A 385 -1.34 -14.07 -23.25
N PHE A 386 -0.93 -15.30 -22.94
CA PHE A 386 -0.24 -15.63 -21.69
C PHE A 386 1.03 -14.77 -21.48
N ARG A 387 1.80 -14.51 -22.54
CA ARG A 387 3.00 -13.66 -22.48
C ARG A 387 2.69 -12.20 -22.13
N ILE A 388 1.50 -11.70 -22.48
CA ILE A 388 1.07 -10.33 -22.18
C ILE A 388 0.63 -10.21 -20.71
N PHE A 389 -0.08 -11.21 -20.17
CA PHE A 389 -0.65 -11.14 -18.82
C PHE A 389 0.33 -11.56 -17.71
N THR A 390 1.28 -12.44 -17.99
CA THR A 390 2.23 -12.93 -16.98
C THR A 390 3.05 -11.81 -16.32
N PRO A 391 3.59 -10.81 -17.04
CA PRO A 391 4.26 -9.66 -16.41
C PRO A 391 3.36 -8.88 -15.44
N LYS A 392 2.07 -8.76 -15.74
CA LYS A 392 1.10 -8.10 -14.85
C LYS A 392 0.87 -8.91 -13.57
N VAL A 393 0.75 -10.24 -13.67
CA VAL A 393 0.70 -11.13 -12.48
C VAL A 393 1.92 -10.91 -11.58
N CYS A 394 3.12 -10.86 -12.17
CA CYS A 394 4.36 -10.64 -11.41
C CYS A 394 4.39 -9.26 -10.74
N PHE A 395 3.91 -8.22 -11.43
CA PHE A 395 3.86 -6.87 -10.89
C PHE A 395 2.87 -6.76 -9.72
N ASP A 396 1.65 -7.29 -9.86
CA ASP A 396 0.64 -7.28 -8.80
C ASP A 396 1.07 -8.15 -7.60
N ALA A 397 1.78 -9.24 -7.85
CA ALA A 397 2.39 -10.04 -6.79
C ALA A 397 3.46 -9.24 -6.03
N ALA A 398 4.31 -8.50 -6.74
CA ALA A 398 5.32 -7.64 -6.11
C ALA A 398 4.68 -6.53 -5.27
N ILE A 399 3.62 -5.88 -5.77
CA ILE A 399 2.85 -4.89 -4.99
C ILE A 399 2.29 -5.52 -3.71
N THR A 400 1.66 -6.68 -3.82
CA THR A 400 1.06 -7.38 -2.67
C THR A 400 2.12 -7.66 -1.60
N VAL A 401 3.28 -8.20 -1.99
CA VAL A 401 4.39 -8.46 -1.06
C VAL A 401 4.91 -7.18 -0.43
N VAL A 402 5.10 -6.10 -1.20
CA VAL A 402 5.58 -4.82 -0.66
C VAL A 402 4.59 -4.24 0.34
N VAL A 403 3.29 -4.28 0.03
CA VAL A 403 2.23 -3.82 0.94
C VAL A 403 2.22 -4.66 2.23
N ASP A 404 2.31 -5.98 2.14
CA ASP A 404 2.36 -6.87 3.30
C ASP A 404 3.56 -6.56 4.21
N VAL A 405 4.74 -6.35 3.62
CA VAL A 405 5.96 -5.98 4.35
C VAL A 405 5.77 -4.62 5.05
N ILE A 406 5.23 -3.62 4.36
CA ILE A 406 5.00 -2.29 4.96
C ILE A 406 3.98 -2.37 6.09
N VAL A 407 2.88 -3.10 5.90
CA VAL A 407 1.87 -3.35 6.94
C VAL A 407 2.51 -3.99 8.18
N PHE A 408 3.34 -5.01 7.98
CA PHE A 408 4.02 -5.69 9.07
C PHE A 408 4.97 -4.74 9.80
N VAL A 409 5.86 -4.03 9.09
CA VAL A 409 6.80 -3.07 9.67
C VAL A 409 6.06 -2.00 10.48
N VAL A 410 5.00 -1.42 9.92
CA VAL A 410 4.22 -0.37 10.59
C VAL A 410 3.46 -0.91 11.81
N TYR A 411 2.95 -2.15 11.75
CA TYR A 411 2.37 -2.82 12.91
C TYR A 411 3.37 -2.92 14.07
N PHE A 412 4.63 -3.30 13.80
CA PHE A 412 5.66 -3.35 14.86
C PHE A 412 5.94 -1.97 15.45
N ILE A 413 6.07 -0.94 14.61
CA ILE A 413 6.28 0.44 15.07
C ILE A 413 5.13 0.89 15.97
N LEU A 414 3.87 0.62 15.58
CA LEU A 414 2.69 0.95 16.39
C LEU A 414 2.66 0.20 17.72
N ARG A 415 3.01 -1.09 17.70
CA ARG A 415 3.02 -1.93 18.91
C ARG A 415 4.08 -1.46 19.90
N GLU A 416 5.29 -1.15 19.43
CA GLU A 416 6.37 -0.65 20.28
C GLU A 416 6.03 0.70 20.91
N ALA A 417 5.40 1.60 20.15
CA ALA A 417 4.96 2.90 20.63
C ALA A 417 3.93 2.80 21.77
N LYS A 418 3.05 1.79 21.76
CA LYS A 418 2.01 1.60 22.79
C LYS A 418 2.51 0.99 24.10
N SER A 419 3.60 0.22 24.09
CA SER A 419 4.09 -0.54 25.27
C SER A 419 4.53 0.30 26.50
N LYS A 420 4.46 1.64 26.44
CA LYS A 420 4.87 2.56 27.52
C LYS A 420 3.77 3.51 28.01
N HIS A 421 2.57 3.45 27.42
CA HIS A 421 1.37 4.13 27.91
C HIS A 421 0.40 3.09 28.41
#